data_AF-A0A9D9SPR5-F1
#
_entry.id   AF-A0A9D9SPR5-F1
#
_cell.length_a   1.000
_cell.length_b   1.000
_cell.length_c   1.000
_cell.angle_alpha   90.00
_cell.angle_beta   90.00
_cell.angle_gamma   90.00
#
_symmetry.space_group_name_H-M   'P 1'
#
loop_
_entity.id
_entity.type
_entity.pdbx_description
1 polymer ?
#
loop_
_entity_poly.entity_id
_entity_poly.type
_entity_poly.pdbx_seq_one_letter_code
_entity_poly.pdbx_strand_id
1 'polypeptide(L)' 'MATENSSVQVLGIDAGGTMTDTFFVRADGRFVVGKAQSNPADESLAIYNSSVDALAHWGRKVD' A
#
# COMPACT_ATOMS: atom_id res chain seq x y z
N MET A 1 -11.94 19.07 -18.32
CA MET A 1 -10.81 18.38 -17.65
C MET A 1 -11.30 17.00 -17.27
N ALA A 2 -10.73 15.95 -17.85
CA ALA A 2 -11.05 14.59 -17.41
C ALA A 2 -10.58 14.46 -15.96
N THR A 3 -11.47 14.11 -15.04
CA THR A 3 -11.10 13.66 -13.71
C THR A 3 -10.27 12.41 -13.88
N GLU A 4 -8.94 12.56 -13.84
CA GLU A 4 -7.98 11.46 -13.75
C GLU A 4 -8.47 10.50 -12.66
N ASN A 5 -8.88 9.30 -13.06
CA ASN A 5 -9.43 8.33 -12.12
C ASN A 5 -8.31 7.86 -11.18
N SER A 6 -8.25 8.46 -9.99
CA SER A 6 -7.22 8.19 -8.98
C SER A 6 -7.58 7.05 -8.04
N SER A 7 -8.65 6.32 -8.37
CA SER A 7 -9.00 5.10 -7.66
C SER A 7 -7.89 4.06 -7.77
N VAL A 8 -7.59 3.44 -6.62
CA VAL A 8 -6.80 2.21 -6.56
C VAL A 8 -7.67 1.09 -7.14
N GLN A 9 -7.08 0.27 -7.99
CA GLN A 9 -7.74 -0.88 -8.63
C GLN A 9 -7.16 -2.21 -8.15
N VAL A 10 -5.88 -2.22 -7.78
CA VAL A 10 -5.17 -3.43 -7.33
C VAL A 10 -4.39 -3.13 -6.06
N LEU A 11 -4.44 -4.07 -5.12
CA LEU A 11 -3.57 -4.16 -3.96
C LEU A 11 -2.91 -5.54 -3.98
N GLY A 12 -1.58 -5.58 -3.96
CA GLY A 12 -0.80 -6.78 -3.65
C GLY A 12 -0.11 -6.63 -2.31
N ILE A 13 0.00 -7.74 -1.58
CA ILE A 13 0.59 -7.80 -0.24
C ILE A 13 1.61 -8.94 -0.25
N ASP A 14 2.83 -8.63 0.17
CA ASP A 14 3.88 -9.60 0.51
C ASP A 14 4.17 -9.47 2.00
N ALA A 15 3.72 -10.44 2.79
CA ALA A 15 3.76 -10.40 4.25
C ALA A 15 4.62 -11.53 4.83
N GLY A 16 4.96 -11.39 6.11
CA GLY A 16 5.83 -12.33 6.82
C GLY A 16 7.31 -11.96 6.70
N GLY A 17 8.20 -12.89 7.04
CA GLY A 17 9.65 -12.63 7.03
C GLY A 17 10.04 -11.45 7.93
N THR A 18 10.98 -10.63 7.47
CA THR A 18 11.46 -9.44 8.21
C THR A 18 10.62 -8.19 7.91
N MET A 19 10.14 -8.05 6.68
CA MET A 19 9.46 -6.85 6.17
C MET A 19 8.18 -7.25 5.43
N THR A 20 7.14 -6.45 5.60
CA THR A 20 5.86 -6.58 4.89
C THR A 20 5.77 -5.45 3.87
N ASP A 21 5.61 -5.83 2.61
CA ASP A 21 5.52 -4.92 1.48
C ASP A 21 4.08 -4.87 0.96
N THR A 22 3.60 -3.68 0.63
CA THR A 22 2.30 -3.48 -0.03
C THR A 22 2.50 -2.71 -1.31
N PHE A 23 1.76 -3.05 -2.36
CA PHE A 23 1.83 -2.36 -3.63
C PHE A 23 0.43 -2.01 -4.12
N PHE A 24 0.24 -0.75 -4.49
CA PHE A 24 -1.04 -0.22 -4.96
C PHE A 24 -0.91 0.16 -6.43
N VAL A 25 -1.89 -0.22 -7.26
CA VAL A 25 -1.94 0.18 -8.68
C VAL A 25 -3.21 0.96 -8.95
N ARG A 26 -3.06 2.09 -9.63
CA ARG A 26 -4.17 2.91 -10.13
C ARG A 26 -4.66 2.44 -11.50
N ALA A 27 -5.83 2.92 -11.91
CA ALA A 27 -6.39 2.64 -13.23
C ALA A 27 -5.47 3.05 -14.40
N ASP A 28 -4.58 4.03 -14.20
CA ASP A 28 -3.60 4.48 -15.19
C ASP A 28 -2.27 3.68 -15.16
N GLY A 29 -2.21 2.61 -14.37
CA GLY A 29 -1.03 1.75 -14.23
C GLY A 29 0.08 2.30 -13.34
N ARG A 30 -0.03 3.53 -12.81
CA ARG A 30 0.92 4.04 -11.83
C ARG A 30 0.79 3.26 -10.52
N PHE A 31 1.94 2.97 -9.92
CA PHE A 31 2.00 2.23 -8.67
C PHE A 31 2.92 2.87 -7.63
N VAL A 32 2.67 2.54 -6.37
CA VAL A 32 3.53 2.83 -5.23
C VAL A 32 3.73 1.55 -4.43
N VAL A 33 4.88 1.47 -3.77
CA VAL A 33 5.23 0.39 -2.86
C VAL A 33 5.43 1.01 -1.49
N GLY A 34 4.89 0.38 -0.46
CA GLY A 34 5.18 0.70 0.92
C GLY A 34 5.81 -0.48 1.62
N LYS A 35 6.43 -0.17 2.76
CA LYS A 35 7.22 -1.13 3.50
C LYS A 35 7.12 -0.87 5.00
N ALA A 36 6.86 -1.93 5.76
CA ALA A 36 6.93 -1.88 7.21
C ALA A 36 7.62 -3.12 7.78
N GLN A 37 8.11 -3.04 9.01
CA GLN A 37 8.62 -4.22 9.70
C GLN A 37 7.48 -5.22 9.91
N SER A 38 7.73 -6.49 9.58
CA SER A 38 6.76 -7.56 9.79
C SER A 38 6.49 -7.77 11.28
N ASN A 39 5.24 -8.10 11.60
CA ASN A 39 4.83 -8.41 12.95
C ASN A 39 4.13 -9.78 12.98
N PRO A 40 4.86 -10.86 13.29
CA PRO A 40 4.28 -12.21 13.31
C PRO A 40 3.16 -12.40 14.34
N ALA A 41 3.09 -11.56 15.37
CA ALA A 41 2.02 -11.60 16.36
C ALA A 41 0.73 -10.92 15.84
N ASP A 42 0.86 -10.00 14.89
CA ASP A 42 -0.26 -9.30 14.25
C ASP A 42 0.16 -8.76 12.88
N GLU A 43 0.01 -9.60 11.85
CA GLU A 43 0.34 -9.22 10.47
C GLU A 43 -0.53 -8.07 9.96
N SER A 44 -1.75 -7.92 10.47
CA SER A 44 -2.67 -6.86 10.03
C SER A 44 -2.10 -5.47 10.33
N LEU A 45 -1.40 -5.31 11.46
CA LEU A 45 -0.71 -4.08 11.82
C LEU A 45 0.46 -3.79 10.85
N ALA A 46 1.23 -4.80 10.47
CA ALA A 46 2.33 -4.64 9.51
C ALA A 46 1.81 -4.27 8.11
N ILE A 47 0.74 -4.93 7.66
CA ILE A 47 0.05 -4.61 6.39
C ILE A 47 -0.49 -3.18 6.41
N TYR A 48 -1.14 -2.77 7.50
CA TYR A 48 -1.66 -1.41 7.64
C TYR A 48 -0.54 -0.37 7.59
N ASN A 49 0.53 -0.58 8.36
CA ASN A 49 1.67 0.35 8.39
C ASN A 49 2.37 0.44 7.03
N SER A 50 2.55 -0.70 6.35
CA SER A 50 3.07 -0.75 4.98
C SER A 50 2.16 0.01 4.01
N SER A 51 0.84 -0.13 4.16
CA SER A 51 -0.15 0.59 3.34
C SER A 51 -0.11 2.11 3.55
N VAL A 52 0.07 2.55 4.80
CA VAL A 52 0.24 3.98 5.15
C VAL A 52 1.51 4.54 4.51
N ASP A 53 2.63 3.81 4.59
CA ASP A 53 3.89 4.19 3.94
C ASP A 53 3.73 4.33 2.42
N ALA A 54 3.10 3.34 1.76
CA ALA A 54 2.84 3.36 0.32
C ALA A 54 2.01 4.58 -0.10
N LEU A 55 0.87 4.81 0.57
CA LEU A 55 -0.10 5.84 0.18
C LEU A 55 0.38 7.26 0.49
N ALA A 56 1.33 7.42 1.42
CA ALA A 56 1.96 8.71 1.71
C ALA A 56 2.66 9.30 0.47
N HIS A 57 3.20 8.46 -0.43
CA HIS A 57 3.79 8.89 -1.71
C HIS A 57 2.78 9.57 -2.65
N TRP A 58 1.48 9.31 -2.46
CA TRP A 58 0.40 9.98 -3.18
C TRP A 58 -0.31 11.05 -2.34
N GLY A 59 0.18 11.35 -1.13
CA GLY A 59 -0.49 12.26 -0.19
C GLY A 59 -1.85 11.74 0.27
N ARG A 60 -2.05 10.41 0.26
CA ARG A 60 -3.29 9.75 0.65
C ARG A 60 -3.15 9.04 1.99
N LYS A 61 -4.29 8.71 2.59
CA LYS A 61 -4.38 7.93 3.82
C LYS A 61 -5.16 6.64 3.57
N VAL A 62 -5.05 5.70 4.49
CA VAL A 62 -5.95 4.55 4.60
C VAL A 62 -7.23 5.04 5.28
N ASP A 63 -8.38 4.92 4.61
CA ASP A 63 -9.73 5.27 5.09
C ASP A 63 -10.66 4.07 4.93
#